data_AF-A0ABD7G465-F1
#
_entry.id   AF-A0ABD7G465-F1
#
_cell.length_a   1.000
_cell.length_b   1.000
_cell.length_c   1.000
_cell.angle_alpha   90.00
_cell.angle_beta   90.00
_cell.angle_gamma   90.00
#
_symmetry.space_group_name_H-M   'P 1'
#
loop_
_entity.id
_entity.type
_entity.pdbx_description
1 polymer ?
#
loop_
_entity_poly.entity_id
_entity_poly.type
_entity_poly.pdbx_seq_one_letter_code
_entity_poly.pdbx_strand_id
1 'polypeptide(L)'
;MAIMTPIGNFGMGTVAQIIHELTRTRGGVSQHALLGEITFDLITYFEGMEANFSANYAEHALIEGKPRLQWVGDNLDEVSWSLVFHAGFCDPELEMLKLRGAITRHEALPLVFANGDYKGWFVPTDVRVTTRQVMRDGTLIWLEAELTLREYVRPVVLVEETSKQEPVATEKPDPNGQVKKPAQTVNRAPASRPASAPPTRSAR
;
A
#
# COMPACT_ATOMS: atom_id res chain seq x y z
N MET A 1 21.10 -46.65 -6.89
CA MET A 1 19.81 -45.91 -6.99
C MET A 1 19.82 -44.88 -5.87
N ALA A 2 20.57 -43.79 -5.99
CA ALA A 2 20.35 -42.62 -6.85
C ALA A 2 19.17 -41.73 -6.38
N ILE A 3 19.51 -40.83 -5.46
CA ILE A 3 19.22 -39.37 -5.41
C ILE A 3 17.78 -38.91 -5.70
N MET A 4 17.21 -38.14 -4.76
CA MET A 4 16.99 -36.68 -4.92
C MET A 4 15.71 -36.22 -4.21
N THR A 5 15.87 -35.56 -3.07
CA THR A 5 14.98 -34.46 -2.65
C THR A 5 15.25 -33.25 -3.56
N PRO A 6 14.25 -32.42 -3.85
CA PRO A 6 14.36 -31.04 -3.39
C PRO A 6 13.01 -30.55 -2.84
N ILE A 7 12.96 -30.00 -1.62
CA ILE A 7 12.98 -28.55 -1.36
C ILE A 7 12.31 -27.76 -2.50
N GLY A 8 11.02 -27.42 -2.30
CA GLY A 8 10.22 -26.65 -3.24
C GLY A 8 9.47 -25.52 -2.54
N ASN A 9 10.15 -24.37 -2.44
CA ASN A 9 9.59 -23.04 -2.67
C ASN A 9 8.49 -22.52 -1.73
N PHE A 10 8.91 -21.99 -0.57
CA PHE A 10 8.27 -20.81 0.02
C PHE A 10 8.25 -19.68 -1.03
N GLY A 11 7.07 -19.21 -1.43
CA GLY A 11 6.97 -18.04 -2.31
C GLY A 11 5.56 -17.74 -2.79
N MET A 12 5.02 -16.59 -2.37
CA MET A 12 3.91 -15.86 -2.98
C MET A 12 2.65 -16.65 -3.33
N GLY A 13 1.87 -17.08 -2.33
CA GLY A 13 0.55 -17.69 -2.58
C GLY A 13 -0.56 -17.34 -1.59
N THR A 14 -0.28 -16.61 -0.51
CA THR A 14 -1.16 -16.68 0.67
C THR A 14 -2.43 -15.85 0.57
N VAL A 15 -2.42 -14.62 0.04
CA VAL A 15 -3.64 -13.79 0.11
C VAL A 15 -4.73 -14.26 -0.86
N ALA A 16 -4.38 -14.56 -2.11
CA ALA A 16 -5.35 -14.92 -3.14
C ALA A 16 -5.99 -16.32 -2.93
N GLN A 17 -5.20 -17.31 -2.47
CA GLN A 17 -5.74 -18.65 -2.16
C GLN A 17 -6.60 -18.63 -0.89
N ILE A 18 -6.24 -17.83 0.12
CA ILE A 18 -7.06 -17.65 1.33
C ILE A 18 -8.41 -16.98 0.97
N ILE A 19 -8.40 -15.91 0.17
CA ILE A 19 -9.64 -15.23 -0.28
C ILE A 19 -10.55 -16.19 -1.08
N HIS A 20 -9.96 -16.97 -2.00
CA HIS A 20 -10.72 -17.88 -2.85
C HIS A 20 -11.26 -19.11 -2.07
N GLU A 21 -10.55 -19.63 -1.07
CA GLU A 21 -11.08 -20.68 -0.19
C GLU A 21 -12.20 -20.20 0.74
N LEU A 22 -12.07 -18.99 1.31
CA LEU A 22 -13.08 -18.39 2.20
C LEU A 22 -14.41 -18.12 1.48
N THR A 23 -14.35 -17.72 0.21
CA THR A 23 -15.55 -17.45 -0.61
C THR A 23 -16.32 -18.72 -0.98
N ARG A 24 -15.65 -19.88 -1.02
CA ARG A 24 -16.25 -21.16 -1.46
C ARG A 24 -17.01 -21.91 -0.36
N THR A 25 -16.68 -21.68 0.92
CA THR A 25 -17.13 -22.58 2.00
C THR A 25 -18.45 -22.22 2.68
N ARG A 26 -18.98 -21.00 2.56
CA ARG A 26 -20.33 -20.68 3.08
C ARG A 26 -21.00 -19.63 2.20
N GLY A 27 -22.20 -19.94 1.71
CA GLY A 27 -23.14 -19.00 1.08
C GLY A 27 -23.75 -17.99 2.06
N GLY A 28 -22.93 -17.44 2.94
CA GLY A 28 -23.25 -16.35 3.85
C GLY A 28 -22.03 -15.42 3.87
N VAL A 29 -22.26 -14.13 3.61
CA VAL A 29 -21.23 -13.10 3.56
C VAL A 29 -20.55 -13.02 4.92
N SER A 30 -19.47 -13.78 5.09
CA SER A 30 -18.65 -13.77 6.29
C SER A 30 -17.76 -12.54 6.15
N GLN A 31 -18.21 -11.47 6.80
CA GLN A 31 -17.55 -10.17 6.74
C GLN A 31 -16.26 -10.31 7.57
N HIS A 32 -15.12 -10.38 6.91
CA HIS A 32 -13.79 -10.43 7.51
C HIS A 32 -12.96 -9.23 7.04
N ALA A 33 -12.12 -8.67 7.90
CA ALA A 33 -11.08 -7.71 7.51
C ALA A 33 -9.73 -8.38 7.68
N LEU A 34 -8.93 -8.36 6.62
CA LEU A 34 -7.56 -8.83 6.62
C LEU A 34 -6.64 -7.63 6.77
N LEU A 35 -5.79 -7.68 7.79
CA LEU A 35 -4.65 -6.78 7.94
C LEU A 35 -3.38 -7.60 7.75
N GLY A 36 -2.91 -7.69 6.51
CA GLY A 36 -1.88 -8.65 6.12
C GLY A 36 -2.34 -10.09 6.35
N GLU A 37 -1.71 -10.76 7.31
CA GLU A 37 -2.01 -12.16 7.67
C GLU A 37 -2.95 -12.26 8.89
N ILE A 38 -3.34 -11.13 9.49
CA ILE A 38 -4.25 -11.12 10.64
C ILE A 38 -5.68 -11.00 10.12
N THR A 39 -6.46 -12.05 10.36
CA THR A 39 -7.89 -12.10 10.02
C THR A 39 -8.73 -11.66 11.21
N PHE A 40 -9.52 -10.61 11.02
CA PHE A 40 -10.55 -10.17 11.93
C PHE A 40 -11.92 -10.60 11.41
N ASP A 41 -12.78 -11.11 12.28
CA ASP A 41 -14.17 -11.42 11.97
C ASP A 41 -15.06 -10.22 12.32
N LEU A 42 -15.62 -9.53 11.30
CA LEU A 42 -16.43 -8.32 11.50
C LEU A 42 -17.74 -8.61 12.22
N ILE A 43 -18.33 -9.80 12.07
CA ILE A 43 -19.64 -10.08 12.67
C ILE A 43 -19.54 -10.19 14.19
N THR A 44 -18.39 -10.64 14.69
CA THR A 44 -18.19 -10.92 16.11
C THR A 44 -17.34 -9.87 16.82
N TYR A 45 -16.38 -9.23 16.14
CA TYR A 45 -15.43 -8.33 16.79
C TYR A 45 -15.71 -6.85 16.58
N PHE A 46 -16.28 -6.42 15.45
CA PHE A 46 -16.40 -5.00 15.14
C PHE A 46 -17.63 -4.38 15.80
N GLU A 47 -17.39 -3.45 16.72
CA GLU A 47 -18.44 -2.58 17.28
C GLU A 47 -18.61 -1.32 16.42
N GLY A 48 -17.52 -0.79 15.88
CA GLY A 48 -17.52 0.41 15.05
C GLY A 48 -16.28 0.53 14.18
N MET A 49 -16.44 1.14 13.01
CA MET A 49 -15.33 1.52 12.14
C MET A 49 -15.52 2.98 11.73
N GLU A 50 -14.49 3.77 11.92
CA GLU A 50 -14.40 5.15 11.50
C GLU A 50 -13.27 5.30 10.50
N ALA A 51 -13.52 6.01 9.40
CA ALA A 51 -12.50 6.32 8.41
C ALA A 51 -12.49 7.83 8.18
N ASN A 52 -11.34 8.44 8.40
CA ASN A 52 -11.10 9.86 8.27
C ASN A 52 -10.28 10.12 7.01
N PHE A 53 -10.90 10.85 6.09
CA PHE A 53 -10.32 11.29 4.82
C PHE A 53 -10.21 12.82 4.87
N SER A 54 -9.02 13.36 4.67
CA SER A 54 -8.83 14.82 4.70
C SER A 54 -7.91 15.29 3.59
N ALA A 55 -8.31 16.38 2.92
CA ALA A 55 -7.50 17.05 1.91
C ALA A 55 -6.84 18.30 2.49
N ASN A 56 -5.60 18.56 2.08
CA ASN A 56 -4.82 19.71 2.50
C ASN A 56 -5.05 20.89 1.55
N TYR A 57 -5.46 22.02 2.12
CA TYR A 57 -5.70 23.26 1.41
C TYR A 57 -4.88 24.40 2.00
N ALA A 58 -4.19 25.14 1.14
CA ALA A 58 -3.54 26.40 1.49
C ALA A 58 -4.49 27.57 1.25
N GLU A 59 -4.59 28.47 2.22
CA GLU A 59 -5.33 29.72 2.10
C GLU A 59 -4.39 30.86 1.70
N HIS A 60 -4.75 31.57 0.63
CA HIS A 60 -4.06 32.78 0.17
C HIS A 60 -4.94 34.00 0.41
N ALA A 61 -4.55 34.84 1.36
CA ALA A 61 -5.25 36.09 1.66
C ALA A 61 -5.16 37.09 0.50
N LEU A 62 -6.25 37.80 0.24
CA LEU A 62 -6.36 38.85 -0.78
C LEU A 62 -6.66 40.18 -0.10
N ILE A 63 -6.14 41.27 -0.65
CA ILE A 63 -6.47 42.62 -0.17
C ILE A 63 -7.93 42.90 -0.52
N GLU A 64 -8.73 43.24 0.49
CA GLU A 64 -10.15 43.61 0.38
C GLU A 64 -11.06 42.54 -0.27
N GLY A 65 -10.63 41.28 -0.29
CA GLY A 65 -11.38 40.15 -0.86
C GLY A 65 -11.43 38.95 0.07
N LYS A 66 -12.28 37.97 -0.26
CA LYS A 66 -12.29 36.68 0.45
C LYS A 66 -10.99 35.91 0.13
N PRO A 67 -10.37 35.23 1.10
CA PRO A 67 -9.19 34.42 0.86
C PRO A 67 -9.49 33.30 -0.15
N ARG A 68 -8.50 32.99 -1.00
CA ARG A 68 -8.60 31.90 -1.98
C ARG A 68 -8.05 30.61 -1.39
N LEU A 69 -8.77 29.52 -1.63
CA LEU A 69 -8.37 28.18 -1.22
C LEU A 69 -7.69 27.46 -2.39
N GLN A 70 -6.46 27.00 -2.19
CA GLN A 70 -5.68 26.25 -3.17
C GLN A 70 -5.42 24.84 -2.63
N TRP A 71 -5.79 23.80 -3.40
CA TRP A 71 -5.46 22.43 -3.04
C TRP A 71 -3.96 22.19 -3.17
N VAL A 72 -3.36 21.61 -2.12
CA VAL A 72 -1.92 21.34 -2.01
C VAL A 72 -1.63 19.85 -2.16
N GLY A 73 -2.56 19.01 -1.72
CA GLY A 73 -2.45 17.55 -1.74
C GLY A 73 -3.43 16.94 -0.75
N ASP A 74 -3.43 15.63 -0.64
CA ASP A 74 -4.26 14.92 0.32
C ASP A 74 -3.43 14.55 1.56
N ASN A 75 -4.07 14.54 2.72
CA ASN A 75 -3.43 14.01 3.92
C ASN A 75 -3.53 12.48 3.92
N LEU A 76 -2.71 11.83 4.74
CA LEU A 76 -2.79 10.39 4.92
C LEU A 76 -4.14 9.99 5.51
N ASP A 77 -4.77 8.98 4.91
CA ASP A 77 -6.02 8.44 5.41
C ASP A 77 -5.80 7.75 6.75
N GLU A 78 -6.77 7.89 7.65
CA GLU A 78 -6.74 7.28 8.99
C GLU A 78 -8.00 6.44 9.20
N VAL A 79 -7.84 5.23 9.72
CA VAL A 79 -8.92 4.30 9.99
C VAL A 79 -8.84 3.86 11.44
N SER A 80 -9.91 4.06 12.19
CA SER A 80 -10.05 3.62 13.57
C SER A 80 -11.07 2.48 13.67
N TRP A 81 -10.71 1.42 14.38
CA TRP A 81 -11.58 0.27 14.64
C TRP A 81 -11.80 0.10 16.13
N SER A 82 -13.07 0.02 16.51
CA SER A 82 -13.50 -0.39 17.85
C SER A 82 -13.85 -1.87 17.82
N LEU A 83 -13.04 -2.67 18.52
CA LEU A 83 -13.12 -4.11 18.57
C LEU A 83 -13.54 -4.58 19.97
N VAL A 84 -14.38 -5.61 20.04
CA VAL A 84 -14.80 -6.26 21.28
C VAL A 84 -14.50 -7.76 21.20
N PHE A 85 -13.64 -8.22 22.09
CA PHE A 85 -13.28 -9.63 22.24
C PHE A 85 -13.96 -10.20 23.47
N HIS A 86 -14.67 -11.30 23.29
CA HIS A 86 -15.34 -12.02 24.36
C HIS A 86 -15.01 -13.51 24.30
N ALA A 87 -14.80 -14.13 25.47
CA ALA A 87 -14.46 -15.55 25.63
C ALA A 87 -15.49 -16.52 25.00
N GLY A 88 -16.71 -16.04 24.75
CA GLY A 88 -17.77 -16.81 24.08
C GLY A 88 -17.55 -17.05 22.59
N PHE A 89 -16.70 -16.24 21.93
CA PHE A 89 -16.46 -16.32 20.48
C PHE A 89 -14.98 -16.46 20.12
N CYS A 90 -14.08 -15.97 20.98
CA CYS A 90 -12.64 -15.95 20.75
C CYS A 90 -11.85 -16.10 22.05
N ASP A 91 -10.56 -16.39 21.94
CA ASP A 91 -9.65 -16.29 23.08
C ASP A 91 -9.08 -14.85 23.15
N PRO A 92 -9.53 -14.02 24.11
CA PRO A 92 -9.17 -12.60 24.14
C PRO A 92 -7.67 -12.36 24.38
N GLU A 93 -6.98 -13.27 25.05
CA GLU A 93 -5.55 -13.13 25.32
C GLU A 93 -4.72 -13.34 24.05
N LEU A 94 -5.09 -14.33 23.24
CA LEU A 94 -4.43 -14.61 21.96
C LEU A 94 -4.64 -13.47 20.97
N GLU A 95 -5.86 -12.93 20.87
CA GLU A 95 -6.14 -11.81 19.96
C GLU A 95 -5.40 -10.53 20.38
N MET A 96 -5.36 -10.23 21.69
CA MET A 96 -4.55 -9.14 22.22
C MET A 96 -3.07 -9.30 21.86
N LEU A 97 -2.53 -10.52 21.95
CA LEU A 97 -1.12 -10.80 21.62
C LEU A 97 -0.84 -10.64 20.12
N LYS A 98 -1.80 -10.99 19.25
CA LYS A 98 -1.69 -10.73 17.80
C LYS A 98 -1.66 -9.23 17.49
N LEU A 99 -2.55 -8.44 18.11
CA LEU A 99 -2.58 -6.98 17.94
C LEU A 99 -1.24 -6.35 18.39
N ARG A 100 -0.73 -6.76 19.55
CA ARG A 100 0.57 -6.32 20.04
C ARG A 100 1.71 -6.72 19.09
N GLY A 101 1.66 -7.95 18.56
CA GLY A 101 2.60 -8.44 17.57
C GLY A 101 2.58 -7.61 16.28
N ALA A 102 1.39 -7.19 15.83
CA ALA A 102 1.23 -6.35 14.64
C ALA A 102 1.93 -4.99 14.79
N ILE A 103 1.75 -4.32 15.92
CA ILE A 103 2.42 -3.04 16.21
C ILE A 103 3.94 -3.23 16.25
N THR A 104 4.41 -4.29 16.92
CA THR A 104 5.86 -4.53 17.11
C THR A 104 6.59 -4.80 15.79
N ARG A 105 5.88 -5.24 14.75
CA ARG A 105 6.46 -5.45 13.42
C ARG A 105 6.74 -4.15 12.68
N HIS A 106 6.08 -3.04 13.02
CA HIS A 106 6.21 -1.74 12.36
C HIS A 106 6.14 -1.82 10.83
N GLU A 107 5.39 -2.79 10.32
CA GLU A 107 5.29 -3.09 8.90
C GLU A 107 3.99 -2.52 8.34
N ALA A 108 4.05 -2.02 7.10
CA ALA A 108 2.85 -1.67 6.36
C ALA A 108 2.14 -2.96 5.91
N LEU A 109 0.90 -3.13 6.35
CA LEU A 109 0.08 -4.30 6.09
C LEU A 109 -1.02 -3.93 5.10
N PRO A 110 -1.34 -4.80 4.11
CA PRO A 110 -2.44 -4.55 3.21
C PRO A 110 -3.76 -4.66 3.98
N LEU A 111 -4.65 -3.69 3.77
CA LEU A 111 -6.01 -3.72 4.32
C LEU A 111 -7.00 -4.18 3.25
N VAL A 112 -7.65 -5.31 3.52
CA VAL A 112 -8.65 -5.91 2.62
C VAL A 112 -9.93 -6.22 3.38
N PHE A 113 -11.06 -5.77 2.85
CA PHE A 113 -12.38 -6.14 3.37
C PHE A 113 -12.91 -7.38 2.65
N ALA A 114 -13.79 -8.15 3.30
CA ALA A 114 -14.33 -9.40 2.76
C ALA A 114 -15.28 -9.25 1.57
N ASN A 115 -15.69 -8.02 1.25
CA ASN A 115 -16.31 -7.72 -0.04
C ASN A 115 -15.30 -7.74 -1.21
N GLY A 116 -14.01 -7.94 -0.91
CA GLY A 116 -12.92 -7.91 -1.88
C GLY A 116 -12.30 -6.52 -2.06
N ASP A 117 -12.76 -5.51 -1.34
CA ASP A 117 -12.24 -4.15 -1.48
C ASP A 117 -10.85 -4.05 -0.85
N TYR A 118 -9.86 -3.84 -1.70
CA TYR A 118 -8.50 -3.50 -1.31
C TYR A 118 -8.40 -1.99 -1.06
N LYS A 119 -8.12 -1.59 0.18
CA LYS A 119 -8.00 -0.16 0.55
C LYS A 119 -6.61 0.41 0.38
N GLY A 120 -5.57 -0.41 0.46
CA GLY A 120 -4.19 0.07 0.41
C GLY A 120 -3.31 -0.56 1.47
N TRP A 121 -2.17 0.08 1.71
CA TRP A 121 -1.21 -0.30 2.74
C TRP A 121 -1.41 0.59 3.96
N PHE A 122 -1.57 -0.02 5.12
CA PHE A 122 -1.81 0.66 6.38
C PHE A 122 -0.82 0.19 7.44
N VAL A 123 -0.38 1.11 8.30
CA VAL A 123 0.49 0.83 9.43
C VAL A 123 -0.31 0.99 10.72
N PRO A 124 -0.32 -0.02 11.61
CA PRO A 124 -0.85 0.12 12.97
C PRO A 124 -0.06 1.15 13.76
N THR A 125 -0.72 2.23 14.18
CA THR A 125 -0.07 3.31 14.94
C THR A 125 -0.29 3.20 16.43
N ASP A 126 -1.52 2.91 16.84
CA ASP A 126 -1.88 2.79 18.25
C ASP A 126 -2.90 1.66 18.42
N VAL A 127 -2.75 0.91 19.52
CA VAL A 127 -3.76 -0.03 19.99
C VAL A 127 -3.99 0.25 21.46
N ARG A 128 -5.22 0.63 21.79
CA ARG A 128 -5.66 0.82 23.16
C ARG A 128 -6.51 -0.35 23.59
N VAL A 129 -6.09 -1.04 24.64
CA VAL A 129 -6.80 -2.21 25.18
C VAL A 129 -7.40 -1.87 26.54
N THR A 130 -8.69 -2.14 26.70
CA THR A 130 -9.43 -1.96 27.95
C THR A 130 -10.07 -3.28 28.36
N THR A 131 -9.57 -3.86 29.45
CA THR A 131 -10.18 -5.07 30.05
C THR A 131 -11.43 -4.69 30.82
N ARG A 132 -12.58 -5.29 30.46
CA ARG A 132 -13.87 -5.05 31.14
C ARG A 132 -14.18 -6.08 32.22
N GLN A 133 -13.91 -7.35 31.93
CA GLN A 133 -14.24 -8.45 32.84
C GLN A 133 -13.14 -9.51 32.85
N VAL A 134 -12.86 -10.01 34.06
CA VAL A 134 -11.86 -11.02 34.34
C VAL A 134 -12.48 -12.05 35.28
N MET A 135 -12.16 -13.32 35.09
CA MET A 135 -12.52 -14.38 36.02
C MET A 135 -11.71 -14.28 37.32
N ARG A 136 -12.11 -15.07 38.31
CA ARG A 136 -11.47 -15.11 39.64
C ARG A 136 -10.01 -15.59 39.60
N ASP A 137 -9.67 -16.39 38.61
CA ASP A 137 -8.32 -16.91 38.35
C ASP A 137 -7.43 -15.93 37.58
N GLY A 138 -7.97 -14.79 37.13
CA GLY A 138 -7.24 -13.82 36.30
C GLY A 138 -7.43 -14.01 34.80
N THR A 139 -8.22 -15.00 34.36
CA THR A 139 -8.48 -15.24 32.94
C THR A 139 -9.37 -14.14 32.35
N LEU A 140 -8.98 -13.58 31.22
CA LEU A 140 -9.72 -12.52 30.52
C LEU A 140 -11.03 -13.07 29.95
N ILE A 141 -12.15 -12.40 30.23
CA ILE A 141 -13.46 -12.75 29.65
C ILE A 141 -13.87 -11.76 28.59
N TRP A 142 -13.68 -10.47 28.87
CA TRP A 142 -14.14 -9.37 28.02
C TRP A 142 -13.05 -8.32 27.90
N LEU A 143 -12.68 -8.02 26.66
CA LEU A 143 -11.62 -7.09 26.30
C LEU A 143 -12.08 -6.22 25.13
N GLU A 144 -12.01 -4.91 25.31
CA GLU A 144 -12.26 -3.93 24.25
C GLU A 144 -10.90 -3.45 23.72
N ALA A 145 -10.76 -3.38 22.40
CA ALA A 145 -9.54 -2.89 21.76
C ALA A 145 -9.90 -1.83 20.72
N GLU A 146 -9.27 -0.67 20.80
CA GLU A 146 -9.36 0.39 19.81
C GLU A 146 -8.05 0.40 19.01
N LEU A 147 -8.11 0.16 17.71
CA LEU A 147 -6.95 0.08 16.81
C LEU A 147 -7.01 1.25 15.82
N THR A 148 -5.95 2.05 15.79
CA THR A 148 -5.76 3.10 14.79
C THR A 148 -4.74 2.67 13.74
N LEU A 149 -5.13 2.87 12.48
CA LEU A 149 -4.35 2.55 11.30
C LEU A 149 -4.15 3.83 10.50
N ARG A 150 -2.92 4.10 10.09
CA ARG A 150 -2.61 5.21 9.17
C ARG A 150 -2.15 4.67 7.83
N GLU A 151 -2.58 5.31 6.76
CA GLU A 151 -2.16 4.98 5.41
C GLU A 151 -0.64 5.12 5.28
N TYR A 152 -0.03 4.16 4.60
CA TYR A 152 1.36 4.18 4.22
C TYR A 152 1.50 4.22 2.69
N VAL A 153 1.81 5.41 2.19
CA VAL A 153 2.15 5.61 0.78
C VAL A 153 3.61 5.22 0.60
N ARG A 154 3.86 4.15 -0.16
CA ARG A 154 5.23 3.80 -0.55
C ARG A 154 5.82 4.98 -1.31
N PRO A 155 7.05 5.41 -1.00
CA PRO A 155 7.70 6.40 -1.82
C PRO A 155 7.73 5.86 -3.25
N VAL A 156 7.17 6.62 -4.19
CA VAL A 156 7.44 6.38 -5.60
C VAL A 156 8.93 6.62 -5.73
N VAL A 157 9.70 5.55 -5.69
CA VAL A 157 11.08 5.60 -6.14
C VAL A 157 10.94 6.03 -7.58
N LEU A 158 11.30 7.27 -7.88
CA LEU A 158 11.55 7.67 -9.24
C LEU A 158 12.57 6.66 -9.70
N VAL A 159 12.12 5.67 -10.48
CA VAL A 159 13.01 4.78 -11.18
C VAL A 159 13.77 5.75 -12.07
N GLU A 160 14.95 6.18 -11.62
CA GLU A 160 15.98 6.66 -12.51
C GLU A 160 16.00 5.61 -13.59
N GLU A 161 15.56 6.00 -14.79
CA GLU A 161 15.47 5.10 -15.93
C GLU A 161 16.78 4.34 -15.94
N THR A 162 16.72 3.06 -15.52
CA THR A 162 17.88 2.19 -15.65
C THR A 162 18.19 2.28 -17.11
N SER A 163 19.31 2.96 -17.41
CA SER A 163 19.74 3.38 -18.73
C SER A 163 19.21 2.37 -19.71
N LYS A 164 18.22 2.76 -20.51
CA LYS A 164 17.66 1.92 -21.57
C LYS A 164 18.88 1.39 -22.30
N GLN A 165 19.25 0.14 -22.00
CA GLN A 165 20.36 -0.49 -22.68
C GLN A 165 19.88 -0.51 -24.10
N GLU A 166 20.54 0.28 -24.94
CA GLU A 166 20.35 0.19 -26.38
C GLU A 166 20.44 -1.30 -26.70
N PRO A 167 19.47 -1.88 -27.42
CA PRO A 167 19.60 -3.26 -27.85
C PRO A 167 20.90 -3.31 -28.63
N VAL A 168 21.92 -3.98 -28.07
CA VAL A 168 23.14 -4.29 -28.81
C VAL A 168 22.67 -5.14 -29.96
N ALA A 169 22.61 -4.52 -31.14
CA ALA A 169 22.33 -5.20 -32.38
C ALA A 169 23.44 -6.24 -32.54
N THR A 170 23.13 -7.50 -32.25
CA THR A 170 23.98 -8.60 -32.66
C THR A 170 23.92 -8.66 -34.18
N GLU A 171 24.88 -8.00 -34.83
CA GLU A 171 25.12 -8.19 -36.26
C GLU A 171 25.40 -9.67 -36.49
N LYS A 172 24.48 -10.33 -37.19
CA LYS A 172 24.73 -11.67 -37.73
C LYS A 172 25.84 -11.52 -38.78
N PRO A 173 26.98 -12.23 -38.67
CA PRO A 173 28.07 -12.04 -39.60
C PRO A 173 27.71 -12.60 -40.99
N ASP A 174 27.90 -11.80 -42.03
CA ASP A 174 27.89 -12.26 -43.43
C ASP A 174 29.20 -13.03 -43.74
N PRO A 175 29.15 -14.06 -44.61
CA PRO A 175 30.24 -15.02 -44.84
C PRO A 175 31.39 -14.50 -45.72
N ASN A 176 31.65 -13.19 -45.75
CA ASN A 176 32.82 -12.66 -46.44
C ASN A 176 33.35 -11.41 -45.71
N GLY A 177 34.46 -11.60 -45.00
CA GLY A 177 34.96 -10.69 -43.96
C GLY A 177 35.39 -9.32 -44.43
N GLN A 178 34.46 -8.37 -44.47
CA GLN A 178 34.75 -6.94 -44.46
C GLN A 178 33.81 -6.18 -43.51
N VAL A 179 34.41 -5.40 -42.62
CA VAL A 179 33.71 -4.59 -41.60
C VAL A 179 33.09 -3.36 -42.27
N LYS A 180 31.76 -3.22 -42.20
CA LYS A 180 31.06 -1.99 -42.60
C LYS A 180 31.28 -0.92 -41.52
N LYS A 181 31.79 0.25 -41.91
CA LYS A 181 31.91 1.41 -40.99
C LYS A 181 30.50 1.92 -40.63
N PRO A 182 30.20 2.17 -39.33
CA PRO A 182 28.91 2.72 -38.94
C PRO A 182 28.76 4.16 -39.45
N ALA A 183 27.55 4.50 -39.91
CA ALA A 183 27.21 5.82 -40.41
C ALA A 183 27.26 6.86 -39.27
N GLN A 184 28.04 7.92 -39.46
CA GLN A 184 28.20 8.99 -38.48
C GLN A 184 27.07 10.01 -38.63
N THR A 185 26.10 9.99 -37.72
CA THR A 185 25.05 11.01 -37.66
C THR A 185 25.63 12.28 -37.06
N VAL A 186 25.80 13.33 -37.88
CA VAL A 186 26.28 14.64 -37.42
C VAL A 186 25.09 15.43 -36.87
N ASN A 187 25.05 15.64 -35.56
CA ASN A 187 24.11 16.56 -34.94
C ASN A 187 24.46 18.00 -35.37
N ARG A 188 23.67 18.56 -36.29
CA ARG A 188 23.81 19.95 -36.71
C ARG A 188 23.05 20.83 -35.72
N ALA A 189 23.79 21.57 -34.88
CA ALA A 189 23.19 22.55 -33.98
C ALA A 189 22.44 23.63 -34.80
N PRO A 190 21.21 24.01 -34.43
CA PRO A 190 20.52 25.13 -35.08
C PRO A 190 21.29 26.43 -34.83
N ALA A 191 21.37 27.29 -35.84
CA ALA A 191 22.08 28.57 -35.77
C ALA A 191 21.52 29.45 -34.64
N SER A 192 22.42 30.10 -33.88
CA SER A 192 22.02 31.02 -32.81
C SER A 192 21.19 32.18 -33.37
N ARG A 193 20.09 32.50 -32.70
CA ARG A 193 19.22 33.64 -33.03
C ARG A 193 20.06 34.93 -33.09
N PRO A 194 20.04 35.70 -34.19
CA PRO A 194 20.75 36.97 -34.25
C PRO A 194 20.15 37.96 -33.26
N ALA A 195 21.00 38.72 -32.58
CA ALA A 195 20.63 39.68 -31.53
C ALA A 195 19.70 40.82 -31.99
N SER A 196 19.41 40.92 -33.30
CA SER A 196 18.54 41.95 -33.89
C SER A 196 17.09 41.52 -34.12
N ALA A 197 16.70 40.28 -33.82
CA ALA A 197 15.34 39.80 -34.07
C ALA A 197 14.36 40.19 -32.93
N PRO A 198 13.32 41.02 -33.18
CA PRO A 198 12.39 41.46 -32.14
C PRO A 198 11.66 40.27 -31.48
N PRO A 199 11.32 40.34 -30.18
CA PRO A 199 10.58 39.29 -29.51
C PRO A 199 9.14 39.27 -30.04
N THR A 200 8.83 38.33 -30.92
CA THR A 200 7.44 38.04 -31.28
C THR A 200 6.77 37.41 -30.06
N ARG A 201 5.98 38.20 -29.32
CA ARG A 201 5.04 37.69 -28.34
C ARG A 201 4.05 36.79 -29.08
N SER A 202 4.14 35.48 -28.89
CA SER A 202 3.06 34.58 -29.28
C SER A 202 1.84 34.97 -28.46
N ALA A 203 0.89 35.63 -29.11
CA ALA A 203 -0.42 35.85 -28.53
C ALA A 203 -1.18 34.51 -28.62
N ARG A 204 -1.37 33.89 -27.47
CA ARG A 204 -2.48 32.99 -27.20
C ARG A 204 -3.03 33.35 -25.82
#